data_AF-A0A5D0Q1K4-F1
#
_entry.id   AF-A0A5D0Q1K4-F1
#
_cell.length_a   1.000
_cell.length_b   1.000
_cell.length_c   1.000
_cell.angle_alpha   90.00
_cell.angle_beta   90.00
_cell.angle_gamma   90.00
#
_symmetry.space_group_name_H-M   'P 1'
#
loop_
_entity.id
_entity.type
_entity.pdbx_description
1 polymer ?
#
loop_
_entity_poly.entity_id
_entity_poly.type
_entity_poly.pdbx_seq_one_letter_code
_entity_poly.pdbx_strand_id
1 'polypeptide(L)'
;MASYTRRRALALGGALTGAALLPGCSSTPATAPRPAASPPPARPGRLFADTTAGLAVADLATGAVRAAYPGAVADAGWTRLYQLADGHLRIYDTATGRLLHEVTAAGEQIKAVSTGQVVLGPPPGARTRTTLTLTGEGRPRTLRLDGNIEPEAFSSDGAVMYVLDRLPPAAPGYAPST
;
A
#
# COMPACT_ATOMS: atom_id res chain seq x y z
N MET A 1 21.29 -2.06 -21.88
CA MET A 1 21.81 -3.22 -21.11
C MET A 1 20.63 -3.94 -20.48
N ALA A 2 20.50 -5.24 -20.68
CA ALA A 2 19.42 -6.02 -20.08
C ALA A 2 19.70 -6.18 -18.57
N SER A 3 18.72 -5.83 -17.73
CA SER A 3 18.76 -6.06 -16.29
C SER A 3 17.98 -7.33 -15.99
N TYR A 4 18.55 -8.24 -15.21
CA TYR A 4 17.87 -9.46 -14.76
C TYR A 4 17.22 -9.23 -13.40
N THR A 5 16.11 -9.93 -13.12
CA THR A 5 15.39 -9.79 -11.86
C THR A 5 14.86 -11.12 -11.38
N ARG A 6 15.02 -11.40 -10.08
CA ARG A 6 14.45 -12.58 -9.41
C ARG A 6 13.35 -12.14 -8.44
N ARG A 7 12.16 -12.75 -8.56
CA ARG A 7 11.01 -12.48 -7.67
C ARG A 7 11.08 -13.37 -6.43
N ARG A 8 10.82 -12.81 -5.26
CA ARG A 8 10.73 -13.55 -3.98
C ARG A 8 9.59 -13.00 -3.13
N ALA A 9 9.10 -13.81 -2.21
CA ALA A 9 8.09 -13.42 -1.22
C ALA A 9 8.71 -13.45 0.19
N LEU A 10 8.44 -12.42 0.99
CA LEU A 10 8.86 -12.32 2.39
C LEU A 10 7.62 -12.41 3.27
N ALA A 11 7.52 -13.47 4.08
CA ALA A 11 6.47 -13.60 5.08
C ALA A 11 6.74 -12.64 6.26
N LEU A 12 5.70 -11.89 6.68
CA LEU A 12 5.80 -10.85 7.70
C LEU A 12 5.23 -11.28 9.07
N GLY A 13 4.77 -12.53 9.18
CA GLY A 13 4.35 -13.20 10.40
C GLY A 13 2.90 -12.92 10.80
N GLY A 14 2.10 -13.99 10.93
CA GLY A 14 0.72 -13.96 11.44
C GLY A 14 -0.02 -15.22 11.02
N ALA A 15 -0.06 -16.23 11.89
CA ALA A 15 -0.78 -17.48 11.65
C ALA A 15 -2.30 -17.25 11.75
N LEU A 16 -3.06 -17.63 10.73
CA LEU A 16 -4.52 -17.70 10.79
C LEU A 16 -4.97 -19.15 10.58
N THR A 17 -5.20 -19.83 11.70
CA THR A 17 -6.01 -21.05 11.79
C THR A 17 -7.46 -20.72 11.46
N GLY A 18 -8.00 -21.39 10.45
CA GLY A 18 -9.41 -21.29 10.07
C GLY A 18 -10.34 -22.15 10.94
N ALA A 19 -11.64 -21.86 10.82
CA ALA A 19 -12.71 -22.84 10.69
C ALA A 19 -14.01 -22.10 10.35
N ALA A 20 -14.73 -22.64 9.37
CA ALA A 20 -15.97 -22.13 8.82
C ALA A 20 -17.16 -22.34 9.77
N LEU A 21 -18.09 -21.39 9.80
CA LEU A 21 -19.41 -21.55 10.40
C LEU A 21 -20.47 -21.60 9.28
N LEU A 22 -21.28 -22.67 9.31
CA LEU A 22 -22.46 -22.87 8.46
C LEU A 22 -23.64 -22.00 8.94
N PRO A 23 -24.50 -21.54 8.02
CA PRO A 23 -25.95 -21.56 8.25
C PRO A 23 -26.66 -22.17 7.01
N GLY A 24 -27.62 -23.09 7.13
CA GLY A 24 -28.86 -22.96 7.88
C GLY A 24 -29.94 -22.39 6.95
N CYS A 25 -30.56 -23.24 6.11
CA CYS A 25 -31.62 -22.84 5.19
C CYS A 25 -32.92 -22.56 5.97
N SER A 26 -33.46 -21.35 5.87
CA SER A 26 -34.82 -21.01 6.29
C SER A 26 -35.63 -20.45 5.12
N SER A 27 -36.86 -20.95 5.01
CA SER A 27 -37.84 -20.69 3.95
C SER A 27 -38.33 -19.24 3.95
N THR A 28 -38.48 -18.68 2.76
CA THR A 28 -38.84 -17.27 2.52
C THR A 28 -40.36 -17.09 2.50
N PRO A 29 -40.95 -16.19 3.32
CA PRO A 29 -42.33 -15.77 3.13
C PRO A 29 -42.44 -14.75 1.98
N ALA A 30 -43.52 -14.87 1.20
CA ALA A 30 -43.83 -13.98 0.09
C ALA A 30 -44.00 -12.53 0.58
N THR A 31 -43.09 -11.65 0.14
CA THR A 31 -43.05 -10.23 0.51
C THR A 31 -43.96 -9.43 -0.42
N ALA A 32 -44.86 -8.64 0.15
CA ALA A 32 -45.69 -7.67 -0.58
C ALA A 32 -44.81 -6.63 -1.32
N PRO A 33 -45.30 -5.99 -2.40
CA PRO A 33 -44.52 -5.00 -3.15
C PRO A 33 -44.11 -3.84 -2.25
N ARG A 34 -42.80 -3.75 -1.96
CA ARG A 34 -42.22 -2.64 -1.19
C ARG A 34 -42.30 -1.37 -2.05
N PRO A 35 -42.83 -0.24 -1.53
CA PRO A 35 -42.77 1.04 -2.21
C PRO A 35 -41.32 1.32 -2.64
N ALA A 36 -41.13 1.73 -3.89
CA ALA A 36 -39.82 2.05 -4.42
C ALA A 36 -39.17 3.11 -3.51
N ALA A 37 -38.11 2.72 -2.80
CA ALA A 37 -37.34 3.64 -2.00
C ALA A 37 -36.76 4.70 -2.94
N SER A 38 -36.87 5.97 -2.55
CA SER A 38 -36.22 7.06 -3.27
C SER A 38 -34.75 6.72 -3.50
N PRO A 39 -34.20 7.00 -4.70
CA PRO A 39 -32.79 6.73 -4.96
C PRO A 39 -31.96 7.43 -3.87
N PRO A 40 -30.99 6.72 -3.26
CA PRO A 40 -30.16 7.31 -2.22
C PRO A 40 -29.49 8.57 -2.78
N PRO A 41 -29.32 9.62 -1.97
CA PRO A 41 -28.65 10.83 -2.42
C PRO A 41 -27.28 10.46 -2.99
N ALA A 42 -26.93 11.08 -4.12
CA ALA A 42 -25.64 10.88 -4.76
C ALA A 42 -24.55 11.13 -3.72
N ARG A 43 -23.78 10.09 -3.38
CA ARG A 43 -22.63 10.26 -2.51
C ARG A 43 -21.64 11.15 -3.26
N PRO A 44 -21.14 12.24 -2.67
CA PRO A 44 -20.14 13.07 -3.33
C PRO A 44 -18.93 12.19 -3.65
N GLY A 45 -18.74 11.91 -4.93
CA GLY A 45 -17.63 11.12 -5.43
C GLY A 45 -16.33 11.91 -5.34
N ARG A 46 -15.20 11.20 -5.27
CA ARG A 46 -13.87 11.78 -5.33
C ARG A 46 -13.10 11.15 -6.48
N LEU A 47 -12.34 11.97 -7.19
CA LEU A 47 -11.36 11.54 -8.18
C LEU A 47 -9.96 11.73 -7.60
N PHE A 48 -9.14 10.69 -7.67
CA PHE A 48 -7.72 10.76 -7.37
C PHE A 48 -6.96 10.74 -8.69
N ALA A 49 -6.03 11.68 -8.88
CA ALA A 49 -5.22 11.77 -10.08
C ALA A 49 -3.78 12.07 -9.71
N ASP A 50 -2.84 11.34 -10.32
CA ASP A 50 -1.43 11.71 -10.24
C ASP A 50 -1.19 12.93 -11.13
N THR A 51 -0.51 13.93 -10.59
CA THR A 51 -0.25 15.22 -11.24
C THR A 51 1.18 15.66 -10.96
N THR A 52 1.63 16.73 -11.62
CA THR A 52 2.95 17.32 -11.31
C THR A 52 3.06 17.87 -9.88
N ALA A 53 1.93 18.17 -9.22
CA ALA A 53 1.88 18.56 -7.81
C ALA A 53 1.76 17.35 -6.85
N GLY A 54 1.75 16.12 -7.38
CA GLY A 54 1.49 14.88 -6.65
C GLY A 54 0.05 14.39 -6.79
N LEU A 55 -0.37 13.56 -5.85
CA LEU A 55 -1.71 12.96 -5.87
C LEU A 55 -2.77 14.00 -5.52
N ALA A 56 -3.48 14.48 -6.54
CA ALA A 56 -4.57 15.43 -6.40
C ALA A 56 -5.88 14.72 -6.08
N VAL A 57 -6.70 15.35 -5.24
CA VAL A 57 -8.07 14.90 -4.90
C VAL A 57 -9.05 15.93 -5.40
N ALA A 58 -9.88 15.56 -6.36
CA ALA A 58 -10.94 16.39 -6.90
C ALA A 58 -12.32 15.90 -6.47
N ASP A 59 -13.22 16.86 -6.24
CA ASP A 59 -14.64 16.63 -6.06
C ASP A 59 -15.25 16.25 -7.41
N LEU A 60 -15.83 15.05 -7.52
CA LEU A 60 -16.30 14.53 -8.80
C LEU A 60 -17.53 15.26 -9.32
N ALA A 61 -18.35 15.86 -8.44
CA ALA A 61 -19.55 16.56 -8.83
C ALA A 61 -19.25 17.95 -9.39
N THR A 62 -18.25 18.64 -8.83
CA THR A 62 -17.89 20.01 -9.19
C THR A 62 -16.63 20.12 -10.07
N GLY A 63 -15.82 19.06 -10.12
CA GLY A 63 -14.49 19.07 -10.74
C GLY A 63 -13.44 19.84 -9.93
N ALA A 64 -13.79 20.42 -8.78
CA ALA A 64 -12.89 21.26 -8.00
C ALA A 64 -11.82 20.41 -7.29
N VAL A 65 -10.54 20.75 -7.48
CA VAL A 65 -9.43 20.15 -6.71
C VAL A 65 -9.50 20.66 -5.27
N ARG A 66 -9.60 19.71 -4.32
CA ARG A 66 -9.73 19.98 -2.88
C ARG A 66 -8.38 19.93 -2.16
N ALA A 67 -7.47 19.09 -2.62
CA ALA A 67 -6.15 18.90 -2.03
C ALA A 67 -5.18 18.30 -3.05
N ALA A 68 -3.88 18.45 -2.80
CA ALA A 68 -2.81 17.74 -3.49
C ALA A 68 -1.76 17.29 -2.48
N TYR A 69 -1.27 16.06 -2.64
CA TYR A 69 -0.31 15.45 -1.73
C TYR A 69 0.95 15.04 -2.52
N PRO A 70 2.00 15.90 -2.53
CA PRO A 70 3.26 15.60 -3.21
C PRO A 70 3.84 14.25 -2.77
N GLY A 71 4.14 13.37 -3.73
CA GLY A 71 4.77 12.07 -3.49
C GLY A 71 3.92 11.08 -2.66
N ALA A 72 2.62 11.33 -2.51
CA ALA A 72 1.76 10.46 -1.75
C ALA A 72 1.35 9.20 -2.52
N VAL A 73 1.22 8.09 -1.79
CA VAL A 73 0.80 6.79 -2.32
C VAL A 73 -0.44 6.34 -1.56
N ALA A 74 -1.45 5.85 -2.27
CA ALA A 74 -2.65 5.27 -1.66
C ALA A 74 -2.46 3.78 -1.34
N ASP A 75 -3.11 3.27 -0.28
CA ASP A 75 -3.27 1.82 -0.14
C ASP A 75 -4.21 1.24 -1.21
N ALA A 76 -4.17 -0.08 -1.38
CA ALA A 76 -5.00 -0.77 -2.37
C ALA A 76 -6.51 -0.54 -2.16
N GLY A 77 -6.93 -0.30 -0.90
CA GLY A 77 -8.31 -0.01 -0.55
C GLY A 77 -8.72 1.44 -0.75
N TRP A 78 -7.80 2.34 -1.13
CA TRP A 78 -8.04 3.79 -1.20
C TRP A 78 -8.65 4.36 0.07
N THR A 79 -8.28 3.81 1.23
CA THR A 79 -8.74 4.27 2.55
C THR A 79 -7.74 5.23 3.20
N ARG A 80 -6.46 5.11 2.80
CA ARG A 80 -5.37 5.88 3.38
C ARG A 80 -4.43 6.40 2.30
N LEU A 81 -3.94 7.62 2.50
CA LEU A 81 -2.81 8.17 1.77
C LEU A 81 -1.59 8.23 2.69
N TYR A 82 -0.44 7.84 2.14
CA TYR A 82 0.84 7.87 2.80
C TYR A 82 1.76 8.86 2.11
N GLN A 83 2.29 9.81 2.86
CA GLN A 83 3.21 10.81 2.34
C GLN A 83 4.48 10.82 3.19
N LEU A 84 5.64 10.70 2.54
CA LEU A 84 6.93 10.91 3.18
C LEU A 84 7.42 12.32 2.83
N ALA A 85 7.55 13.17 3.84
CA ALA A 85 8.03 14.53 3.68
C ALA A 85 8.81 14.96 4.93
N ASP A 86 9.95 15.62 4.73
CA ASP A 86 10.76 16.22 5.81
C ASP A 86 11.18 15.23 6.91
N GLY A 87 11.37 13.94 6.56
CA GLY A 87 11.71 12.88 7.53
C GLY A 87 10.51 12.35 8.33
N HIS A 88 9.29 12.74 7.95
CA HIS A 88 8.05 12.31 8.57
C HIS A 88 7.18 11.53 7.58
N LEU A 89 6.65 10.39 8.04
CA LEU A 89 5.57 9.70 7.37
C LEU A 89 4.24 10.23 7.92
N ARG A 90 3.46 10.85 7.04
CA ARG A 90 2.10 11.32 7.30
C ARG A 90 1.09 10.35 6.70
N ILE A 91 0.06 10.05 7.48
CA ILE A 91 -1.02 9.14 7.10
C ILE A 91 -2.33 9.92 7.12
N TYR A 92 -3.01 10.01 5.98
CA TYR A 92 -4.27 10.73 5.84
C TYR A 92 -5.43 9.76 5.59
N ASP A 93 -6.60 10.11 6.12
CA ASP A 93 -7.86 9.51 5.73
C ASP A 93 -8.28 10.03 4.35
N THR A 94 -8.46 9.14 3.36
CA THR A 94 -8.80 9.54 1.98
C THR A 94 -10.21 10.12 1.86
N ALA A 95 -11.11 9.72 2.75
CA ALA A 95 -12.53 10.10 2.73
C ALA A 95 -12.78 11.50 3.30
N THR A 96 -11.89 12.02 4.13
CA THR A 96 -12.01 13.33 4.79
C THR A 96 -10.83 14.25 4.47
N GLY A 97 -9.69 13.70 4.06
CA GLY A 97 -8.41 14.41 3.90
C GLY A 97 -7.70 14.69 5.23
N ARG A 98 -8.24 14.20 6.35
CA ARG A 98 -7.72 14.49 7.69
C ARG A 98 -6.42 13.72 7.94
N LEU A 99 -5.41 14.40 8.48
CA LEU A 99 -4.21 13.76 9.01
C LEU A 99 -4.59 12.87 10.21
N LEU A 100 -4.31 11.58 10.12
CA LEU A 100 -4.54 10.59 11.16
C LEU A 100 -3.32 10.41 12.06
N HIS A 101 -2.15 10.28 11.43
CA HIS A 101 -0.89 10.03 12.12
C HIS A 101 0.26 10.76 11.44
N GLU A 102 1.24 11.15 12.24
CA GLU A 102 2.54 11.62 11.78
C GLU A 102 3.61 10.93 12.64
N VAL A 103 4.54 10.24 11.99
CA VAL A 103 5.61 9.51 12.66
C VAL A 103 6.95 9.87 12.03
N THR A 104 7.97 10.07 12.86
CA THR A 104 9.35 10.17 12.36
C THR A 104 9.71 8.85 11.69
N ALA A 105 10.25 8.93 10.48
CA ALA A 105 10.51 7.76 9.68
C ALA A 105 11.91 7.82 9.05
N ALA A 106 12.68 6.75 9.25
CA ALA A 106 13.97 6.59 8.62
C ALA A 106 13.80 5.95 7.24
N GLY A 107 14.29 6.62 6.20
CA GLY A 107 14.20 6.17 4.80
C GLY A 107 13.92 7.35 3.89
N GLU A 108 14.24 7.18 2.61
CA GLU A 108 14.23 8.29 1.65
C GLU A 108 13.02 8.24 0.71
N GLN A 109 12.45 7.05 0.50
CA GLN A 109 11.33 6.85 -0.41
C GLN A 109 10.35 5.80 0.11
N ILE A 110 9.06 6.03 -0.14
CA ILE A 110 8.03 4.99 -0.04
C ILE A 110 8.26 3.98 -1.16
N LYS A 111 8.42 2.71 -0.80
CA LYS A 111 8.65 1.60 -1.73
C LYS A 111 7.39 0.80 -2.00
N ALA A 112 6.61 0.53 -0.95
CA ALA A 112 5.35 -0.17 -1.03
C ALA A 112 4.49 0.20 0.17
N VAL A 113 3.17 0.11 0.01
CA VAL A 113 2.19 0.37 1.08
C VAL A 113 1.15 -0.74 1.12
N SER A 114 0.70 -1.06 2.32
CA SER A 114 -0.53 -1.79 2.60
C SER A 114 -1.34 -1.01 3.62
N THR A 115 -2.55 -1.44 3.93
CA THR A 115 -3.33 -0.83 5.02
C THR A 115 -2.55 -0.93 6.34
N GLY A 116 -2.27 0.23 6.92
CA GLY A 116 -1.55 0.38 8.20
C GLY A 116 -0.03 0.17 8.16
N GLN A 117 0.57 -0.25 7.04
CA GLN A 117 2.00 -0.55 6.95
C GLN A 117 2.64 0.04 5.69
N VAL A 118 3.82 0.61 5.86
CA VAL A 118 4.61 1.27 4.81
C VAL A 118 6.03 0.75 4.84
N VAL A 119 6.60 0.50 3.67
CA VAL A 119 8.02 0.18 3.50
C VAL A 119 8.72 1.40 2.96
N LEU A 120 9.72 1.87 3.71
CA LEU A 120 10.64 2.90 3.27
C LEU A 120 11.98 2.27 2.91
N GLY A 121 12.66 2.84 1.92
CA GLY A 121 13.96 2.35 1.50
C GLY A 121 14.79 3.41 0.78
N PRO A 122 16.01 3.05 0.37
CA PRO A 122 16.90 3.94 -0.37
C PRO A 122 16.39 4.18 -1.80
N PRO A 123 16.80 5.25 -2.48
CA PRO A 123 16.50 5.48 -3.89
C PRO A 123 17.00 4.32 -4.78
N PRO A 124 16.38 4.08 -5.95
CA PRO A 124 16.81 3.04 -6.88
C PRO A 124 18.30 3.17 -7.22
N GLY A 125 19.02 2.05 -7.23
CA GLY A 125 20.45 2.05 -7.51
C GLY A 125 21.06 0.66 -7.37
N ALA A 126 22.31 0.51 -7.81
CA ALA A 126 23.07 -0.71 -7.60
C ALA A 126 23.49 -0.80 -6.12
N ARG A 127 23.26 -1.95 -5.50
CA ARG A 127 23.71 -2.24 -4.13
C ARG A 127 23.88 -3.73 -3.90
N THR A 128 24.75 -4.09 -2.96
CA THR A 128 24.96 -5.49 -2.52
C THR A 128 24.17 -5.82 -1.26
N ARG A 129 23.57 -4.81 -0.61
CA ARG A 129 22.72 -4.92 0.56
C ARG A 129 21.65 -3.83 0.53
N THR A 130 20.44 -4.18 0.94
CA THR A 130 19.31 -3.25 1.08
C THR A 130 18.93 -3.15 2.56
N THR A 131 18.78 -1.92 3.04
CA THR A 131 18.12 -1.63 4.32
C THR A 131 16.72 -1.09 4.04
N LEU A 132 15.71 -1.70 4.64
CA LEU A 132 14.31 -1.27 4.56
C LEU A 132 13.79 -0.93 5.95
N THR A 133 12.94 0.07 6.05
CA THR A 133 12.21 0.41 7.28
C THR A 133 10.74 0.09 7.06
N LEU A 134 10.17 -0.80 7.85
CA LEU A 134 8.73 -1.01 7.92
C LEU A 134 8.20 -0.13 9.05
N THR A 135 7.22 0.71 8.73
CA THR A 135 6.61 1.66 9.65
C THR A 135 5.11 1.81 9.31
N GLY A 136 4.42 2.78 9.90
CA GLY A 136 2.99 3.03 9.71
C GLY A 136 2.30 3.17 11.06
N GLU A 137 1.22 2.41 11.25
CA GLU A 137 0.50 2.37 12.53
C GLU A 137 1.14 1.43 13.55
N GLY A 138 1.89 0.43 13.05
CA GLY A 138 2.64 -0.49 13.88
C GLY A 138 3.97 0.09 14.36
N ARG A 139 4.63 -0.63 15.26
CA ARG A 139 5.98 -0.27 15.73
C ARG A 139 6.97 -0.33 14.55
N PRO A 140 7.79 0.72 14.34
CA PRO A 140 8.82 0.70 13.30
C PRO A 140 9.81 -0.45 13.50
N ARG A 141 10.19 -1.11 12.40
CA ARG A 141 11.22 -2.16 12.36
C ARG A 141 12.10 -2.00 11.14
N THR A 142 13.39 -2.32 11.28
CA THR A 142 14.36 -2.26 10.18
C THR A 142 14.73 -3.67 9.72
N LEU A 143 14.69 -3.91 8.41
CA LEU A 143 15.16 -5.12 7.77
C LEU A 143 16.49 -4.82 7.06
N ARG A 144 17.49 -5.67 7.27
CA ARG A 144 18.75 -5.65 6.54
C ARG A 144 18.80 -6.92 5.69
N LEU A 145 18.79 -6.75 4.38
CA LEU A 145 18.67 -7.84 3.42
C LEU A 145 19.91 -7.83 2.52
N ASP A 146 20.52 -8.99 2.32
CA ASP A 146 21.57 -9.13 1.31
C ASP A 146 20.97 -9.09 -0.10
N GLY A 147 21.70 -8.48 -1.04
CA GLY A 147 21.27 -8.26 -2.42
C GLY A 147 20.70 -6.87 -2.71
N ASN A 148 20.34 -6.65 -3.98
CA ASN A 148 19.72 -5.41 -4.43
C ASN A 148 18.19 -5.56 -4.43
N ILE A 149 17.65 -5.60 -3.22
CA ILE A 149 16.23 -5.83 -3.01
C ILE A 149 15.43 -4.54 -3.23
N GLU A 150 14.40 -4.60 -4.06
CA GLU A 150 13.39 -3.57 -4.25
C GLU A 150 12.01 -4.16 -3.90
N PRO A 151 11.31 -3.62 -2.89
CA PRO A 151 9.91 -3.96 -2.64
C PRO A 151 9.04 -3.61 -3.85
N GLU A 152 8.10 -4.49 -4.18
CA GLU A 152 7.17 -4.30 -5.29
C GLU A 152 5.75 -4.07 -4.77
N ALA A 153 5.24 -5.00 -3.97
CA ALA A 153 3.87 -4.96 -3.47
C ALA A 153 3.70 -5.76 -2.18
N PHE A 154 2.61 -5.50 -1.47
CA PHE A 154 2.13 -6.38 -0.42
C PHE A 154 1.05 -7.33 -0.95
N SER A 155 0.87 -8.46 -0.28
CA SER A 155 -0.37 -9.22 -0.36
C SER A 155 -1.54 -8.38 0.15
N SER A 156 -2.77 -8.73 -0.24
CA SER A 156 -3.98 -7.99 0.13
C SER A 156 -4.22 -7.91 1.64
N ASP A 157 -3.74 -8.91 2.40
CA ASP A 157 -3.80 -8.96 3.86
C ASP A 157 -2.58 -8.30 4.55
N GLY A 158 -1.60 -7.80 3.78
CA GLY A 158 -0.36 -7.21 4.28
C GLY A 158 0.61 -8.21 4.93
N ALA A 159 0.30 -9.52 4.92
CA ALA A 159 1.09 -10.55 5.58
C ALA A 159 2.35 -10.95 4.80
N VAL A 160 2.41 -10.64 3.50
CA VAL A 160 3.53 -10.97 2.62
C VAL A 160 3.96 -9.72 1.86
N MET A 161 5.26 -9.52 1.73
CA MET A 161 5.84 -8.53 0.82
C MET A 161 6.51 -9.23 -0.36
N TYR A 162 6.09 -8.91 -1.56
CA TYR A 162 6.74 -9.31 -2.80
C TYR A 162 7.90 -8.36 -3.09
N VAL A 163 9.05 -8.95 -3.39
CA VAL A 163 10.29 -8.21 -3.65
C VAL A 163 10.97 -8.69 -4.93
N LEU A 164 11.68 -7.75 -5.53
CA LEU A 164 12.55 -7.95 -6.68
C LEU A 164 14.01 -7.90 -6.21
N ASP A 165 14.77 -8.93 -6.54
CA ASP A 165 16.22 -8.95 -6.38
C ASP A 165 16.85 -8.60 -7.74
N ARG A 166 17.41 -7.39 -7.83
CA ARG A 166 18.00 -6.85 -9.07
C ARG A 166 19.44 -7.34 -9.20
N LEU A 167 19.68 -8.25 -10.14
CA LEU A 167 21.02 -8.76 -10.38
C LEU A 167 21.85 -7.75 -11.18
N PRO A 168 23.14 -7.55 -10.84
CA PRO A 168 24.01 -6.72 -11.66
C PRO A 168 24.11 -7.33 -13.07
N PRO A 169 24.17 -6.50 -14.14
CA PRO A 169 24.22 -6.98 -15.52
C PRO A 169 25.36 -7.98 -15.78
N ALA A 170 26.44 -7.91 -15.01
CA ALA A 170 27.62 -8.75 -15.14
C ALA A 170 27.50 -10.16 -14.51
N ALA A 171 26.41 -10.47 -13.78
CA ALA A 171 26.25 -11.76 -13.11
C ALA A 171 24.81 -12.33 -13.24
N PRO A 172 24.37 -12.70 -14.44
CA PRO A 172 23.03 -13.26 -14.65
C PRO A 172 22.79 -14.65 -14.04
N GLY A 173 23.82 -15.32 -13.50
CA GLY A 173 23.78 -16.74 -13.08
C GLY A 173 24.08 -17.05 -11.61
N TYR A 174 24.03 -16.09 -10.67
CA TYR A 174 24.34 -16.38 -9.26
C TYR A 174 23.29 -17.32 -8.63
N ALA A 175 23.59 -18.62 -8.58
CA ALA A 175 22.88 -19.58 -7.73
C ALA A 175 23.35 -19.38 -6.28
N PRO A 176 22.45 -19.21 -5.29
CA PRO A 176 22.88 -19.14 -3.90
C PRO A 176 23.51 -20.47 -3.49
N SER A 177 24.67 -20.40 -2.84
CA SER A 177 25.21 -21.52 -2.07
C SER A 177 24.20 -21.90 -0.98
N THR A 178 23.86 -23.19 -0.96
CA THR A 178 23.01 -23.89 0.02
C THR A 178 23.42 -23.65 1.46
#